data_AF-A0A9E2PDH6-F1
#
_entry.id   AF-A0A9E2PDH6-F1
#
_cell.length_a   1.000
_cell.length_b   1.000
_cell.length_c   1.000
_cell.angle_alpha   90.00
_cell.angle_beta   90.00
_cell.angle_gamma   90.00
#
_symmetry.space_group_name_H-M   'P 1'
#
loop_
_entity.id
_entity.type
_entity.pdbx_description
1 polymer ?
#
loop_
_entity_poly.entity_id
_entity_poly.type
_entity_poly.pdbx_seq_one_letter_code
_entity_poly.pdbx_strand_id
1 'polypeptide(L)'
;MYISKILIENFKCFEGRFSLALNMGLNILVGDNEAGKSSILEAIHLALSGWLYGRYLKNELTQSLFNNQIINRYLNSLKSDDPLPPPQILIELFFEIEDDSLRALFEGNGNSLKQPACGIQFKISFNDKYQGEYSILLDNGDEIKSLPIEYYDFSWSSFARDDRITPKSIPFKSALIDSSSIRYQTGSDIYISRIIRDFLSDQHKVQISQAHRKLRDLFAKEDAIISVNKELQQKGISDKKIELSIDLSTKSA
;
A
#
# COMPACT_ATOMS: atom_id res chain seq x y z
N MET A 1 -27.24 -8.67 -1.20
CA MET A 1 -25.79 -8.69 -0.82
C MET A 1 -25.13 -7.32 -1.04
N TYR A 2 -24.45 -6.76 -0.02
CA TYR A 2 -23.72 -5.48 -0.12
C TYR A 2 -22.54 -5.41 0.87
N ILE A 3 -21.65 -4.44 0.70
CA ILE A 3 -20.59 -4.13 1.68
C ILE A 3 -21.19 -3.15 2.68
N SER A 4 -21.30 -3.54 3.96
CA SER A 4 -21.92 -2.73 5.02
C SER A 4 -20.94 -1.83 5.75
N LYS A 5 -19.66 -2.17 5.74
CA LYS A 5 -18.61 -1.39 6.40
C LYS A 5 -17.25 -1.65 5.77
N ILE A 6 -16.43 -0.62 5.75
CA ILE A 6 -14.99 -0.72 5.51
C ILE A 6 -14.23 -0.26 6.75
N LEU A 7 -13.16 -0.99 7.09
CA LEU A 7 -12.14 -0.56 8.04
C LEU A 7 -10.80 -0.49 7.30
N ILE A 8 -10.08 0.62 7.49
CA ILE A 8 -8.78 0.87 6.87
C ILE A 8 -7.79 1.18 7.99
N GLU A 9 -6.61 0.58 7.97
CA GLU A 9 -5.53 0.87 8.89
C GLU A 9 -4.23 1.17 8.11
N ASN A 10 -3.63 2.32 8.40
CA ASN A 10 -2.32 2.77 7.91
C ASN A 10 -2.17 2.89 6.37
N PHE A 11 -3.27 2.96 5.61
CA PHE A 11 -3.25 3.08 4.15
C PHE A 11 -3.31 4.55 3.70
N LYS A 12 -2.32 4.99 2.92
CA LYS A 12 -2.21 6.34 2.35
C LYS A 12 -2.47 7.44 3.39
N CYS A 13 -3.53 8.22 3.25
CA CYS A 13 -3.85 9.32 4.16
C CYS A 13 -4.38 8.86 5.52
N PHE A 14 -4.77 7.59 5.69
CA PHE A 14 -5.32 7.09 6.94
C PHE A 14 -4.21 6.65 7.90
N GLU A 15 -3.97 7.47 8.92
CA GLU A 15 -3.08 7.18 10.05
C GLU A 15 -3.85 6.39 11.12
N GLY A 16 -3.43 5.16 11.43
CA GLY A 16 -4.18 4.28 12.34
C GLY A 16 -5.50 3.82 11.73
N ARG A 17 -6.48 3.49 12.59
CA ARG A 17 -7.77 2.91 12.17
C ARG A 17 -8.80 3.96 11.78
N PHE A 18 -9.31 3.82 10.57
CA PHE A 18 -10.47 4.52 10.04
C PHE A 18 -11.59 3.51 9.78
N SER A 19 -12.84 3.87 10.08
CA SER A 19 -13.98 3.03 9.76
C SER A 19 -15.12 3.85 9.16
N LEU A 20 -15.76 3.30 8.12
CA LEU A 20 -16.90 3.91 7.46
C LEU A 20 -18.01 2.87 7.28
N ALA A 21 -19.19 3.17 7.80
CA ALA A 21 -20.40 2.40 7.51
C ALA A 21 -20.94 2.80 6.12
N LEU A 22 -21.42 1.81 5.37
CA LEU A 22 -21.97 1.97 4.03
C LEU A 22 -23.43 1.52 4.04
N ASN A 23 -24.24 2.23 3.26
CA ASN A 23 -25.64 1.91 3.06
C ASN A 23 -25.80 0.87 1.95
N MET A 24 -26.92 0.16 1.98
CA MET A 24 -27.34 -0.64 0.84
C MET A 24 -27.63 0.27 -0.37
N GLY A 25 -27.10 -0.10 -1.54
CA GLY A 25 -27.29 0.66 -2.78
C GLY A 25 -26.28 1.79 -2.95
N LEU A 26 -26.78 3.01 -3.21
CA LEU A 26 -25.94 4.15 -3.58
C LEU A 26 -25.31 4.81 -2.35
N ASN A 27 -23.99 4.94 -2.37
CA ASN A 27 -23.21 5.68 -1.39
C ASN A 27 -22.50 6.83 -2.11
N ILE A 28 -22.67 8.06 -1.61
CA ILE A 28 -22.03 9.26 -2.17
C ILE A 28 -21.05 9.79 -1.12
N LEU A 29 -19.76 9.81 -1.48
CA LEU A 29 -18.70 10.34 -0.61
C LEU A 29 -18.43 11.80 -0.99
N VAL A 30 -18.68 12.73 -0.06
CA VAL A 30 -18.49 14.17 -0.23
C VAL A 30 -17.48 14.67 0.80
N GLY A 31 -16.66 15.64 0.41
CA GLY A 31 -15.65 16.26 1.26
C GLY A 31 -14.61 16.98 0.41
N ASP A 32 -13.65 17.64 1.05
CA ASP A 32 -12.62 18.41 0.36
C ASP A 32 -11.61 17.51 -0.39
N ASN A 33 -10.86 18.12 -1.31
CA ASN A 33 -9.74 17.43 -1.94
C ASN A 33 -8.76 16.91 -0.88
N GLU A 34 -8.09 15.79 -1.17
CA GLU A 34 -7.15 15.14 -0.25
C GLU A 34 -7.75 14.58 1.05
N ALA A 35 -9.06 14.72 1.29
CA ALA A 35 -9.75 14.16 2.46
C ALA A 35 -9.85 12.61 2.47
N GLY A 36 -9.23 11.93 1.50
CA GLY A 36 -9.17 10.46 1.47
C GLY A 36 -10.32 9.75 0.74
N LYS A 37 -11.24 10.50 0.11
CA LYS A 37 -12.39 9.92 -0.63
C LYS A 37 -11.95 8.90 -1.69
N SER A 38 -11.00 9.26 -2.55
CA SER A 38 -10.45 8.34 -3.56
C SER A 38 -9.72 7.16 -2.92
N SER A 39 -9.02 7.39 -1.80
CA SER A 39 -8.33 6.34 -1.06
C SER A 39 -9.27 5.29 -0.47
N ILE A 40 -10.50 5.67 -0.08
CA ILE A 40 -11.54 4.71 0.34
C ILE A 40 -11.94 3.82 -0.85
N LEU A 41 -12.19 4.42 -2.02
CA LEU A 41 -12.57 3.66 -3.22
C LEU A 41 -11.46 2.72 -3.68
N GLU A 42 -10.21 3.20 -3.66
CA GLU A 42 -9.03 2.39 -3.97
C GLU A 42 -8.84 1.25 -2.97
N ALA A 43 -9.05 1.48 -1.66
CA ALA A 43 -8.95 0.44 -0.65
C ALA A 43 -9.99 -0.66 -0.86
N ILE A 44 -11.25 -0.29 -1.15
CA ILE A 44 -12.31 -1.24 -1.50
C ILE A 44 -11.93 -2.03 -2.74
N HIS A 45 -11.50 -1.34 -3.81
CA HIS A 45 -11.13 -2.00 -5.06
C HIS A 45 -9.97 -2.97 -4.84
N LEU A 46 -8.91 -2.53 -4.16
CA LEU A 46 -7.72 -3.31 -3.86
C LEU A 46 -8.05 -4.57 -3.05
N ALA A 47 -8.85 -4.45 -1.99
CA ALA A 47 -9.23 -5.59 -1.18
C ALA A 47 -10.08 -6.62 -1.95
N LEU A 48 -10.89 -6.18 -2.93
CA LEU A 48 -11.72 -7.08 -3.74
C LEU A 48 -11.00 -7.73 -4.92
N SER A 49 -10.04 -7.02 -5.54
CA SER A 49 -9.43 -7.44 -6.81
C SER A 49 -7.94 -7.79 -6.68
N GLY A 50 -7.23 -7.17 -5.75
CA GLY A 50 -5.77 -7.12 -5.71
C GLY A 50 -5.15 -6.19 -6.75
N TRP A 51 -5.95 -5.32 -7.37
CA TRP A 51 -5.49 -4.39 -8.39
C TRP A 51 -5.43 -2.96 -7.84
N LEU A 52 -4.39 -2.25 -8.25
CA LEU A 52 -4.19 -0.84 -7.99
C LEU A 52 -3.71 -0.18 -9.28
N TYR A 53 -4.33 0.94 -9.67
CA TYR A 53 -3.99 1.68 -10.89
C TYR A 53 -3.94 0.82 -12.17
N GLY A 54 -4.86 -0.15 -12.30
CA GLY A 54 -4.92 -1.04 -13.46
C GLY A 54 -3.84 -2.13 -13.51
N ARG A 55 -3.07 -2.33 -12.43
CA ARG A 55 -2.06 -3.37 -12.32
C ARG A 55 -2.25 -4.19 -11.06
N TYR A 56 -1.78 -5.44 -11.09
CA TYR A 56 -1.81 -6.28 -9.91
C TYR A 56 -0.82 -5.78 -8.85
N LEU A 57 -1.23 -5.77 -7.57
CA LEU A 57 -0.48 -5.14 -6.48
C LEU A 57 0.96 -5.66 -6.35
N LYS A 58 1.22 -6.94 -6.68
CA LYS A 58 2.59 -7.48 -6.68
C LYS A 58 3.57 -6.60 -7.46
N ASN A 59 3.11 -5.95 -8.52
CA ASN A 59 3.92 -5.05 -9.34
C ASN A 59 3.95 -3.61 -8.80
N GLU A 60 2.97 -3.19 -8.00
CA GLU A 60 2.80 -1.81 -7.52
C GLU A 60 3.02 -1.62 -6.02
N LEU A 61 3.40 -2.67 -5.29
CA LEU A 61 3.73 -2.58 -3.86
C LEU A 61 4.94 -1.67 -3.66
N THR A 62 4.70 -0.52 -3.03
CA THR A 62 5.69 0.50 -2.70
C THR A 62 5.40 1.06 -1.30
N GLN A 63 6.41 1.67 -0.66
CA GLN A 63 6.21 2.32 0.65
C GLN A 63 5.16 3.44 0.63
N SER A 64 4.88 4.04 -0.54
CA SER A 64 3.92 5.15 -0.69
C SER A 64 2.47 4.75 -0.35
N LEU A 65 2.18 3.44 -0.32
CA LEU A 65 0.88 2.93 0.10
C LEU A 65 0.67 3.04 1.62
N PHE A 66 1.76 3.12 2.38
CA PHE A 66 1.71 3.28 3.82
C PHE A 66 1.58 4.75 4.18
N ASN A 67 0.89 5.03 5.29
CA ASN A 67 0.82 6.37 5.81
C ASN A 67 2.21 6.87 6.26
N ASN A 68 2.60 8.06 5.78
CA ASN A 68 3.92 8.64 6.04
C ASN A 68 4.21 8.84 7.53
N GLN A 69 3.22 9.18 8.35
CA GLN A 69 3.43 9.36 9.79
C GLN A 69 3.74 8.03 10.48
N ILE A 70 3.10 6.93 10.04
CA ILE A 70 3.37 5.58 10.53
C ILE A 70 4.79 5.14 10.15
N ILE A 71 5.21 5.38 8.90
CA ILE A 71 6.59 5.12 8.45
C ILE A 71 7.58 5.88 9.33
N ASN A 72 7.38 7.20 9.49
CA ASN A 72 8.29 8.04 10.26
C ASN A 72 8.36 7.62 11.74
N ARG A 73 7.22 7.24 12.34
CA ARG A 73 7.19 6.72 13.72
C ARG A 73 8.01 5.45 13.85
N TYR A 74 7.85 4.51 12.92
CA TYR A 74 8.66 3.29 12.87
C TYR A 74 10.15 3.60 12.70
N LEU A 75 10.54 4.35 11.65
CA LEU A 75 11.95 4.67 11.39
C LEU A 75 12.63 5.43 12.53
N ASN A 76 11.90 6.32 13.22
CA ASN A 76 12.43 7.02 14.39
C ASN A 76 12.56 6.09 15.60
N SER A 77 11.65 5.12 15.77
CA SER A 77 11.73 4.15 16.88
C SER A 77 12.93 3.22 16.76
N LEU A 78 13.41 2.94 15.53
CA LEU A 78 14.63 2.15 15.31
C LEU A 78 15.90 2.81 15.90
N LYS A 79 15.84 4.12 16.19
CA LYS A 79 16.93 4.88 16.85
C LYS A 79 16.83 4.87 18.38
N SER A 80 15.75 4.32 18.93
CA SER A 80 15.50 4.27 20.37
C SER A 80 15.74 2.87 20.93
N ASP A 81 15.82 2.76 22.26
CA ASP A 81 16.01 1.47 22.93
C ASP A 81 14.81 0.51 22.80
N ASP A 82 13.66 0.97 22.30
CA ASP A 82 12.44 0.18 22.09
C ASP A 82 11.92 0.31 20.63
N PRO A 83 12.48 -0.46 19.68
CA PRO A 83 12.09 -0.39 18.28
C PRO A 83 10.67 -0.93 18.05
N LEU A 84 9.85 -0.15 17.36
CA LEU A 84 8.52 -0.59 16.94
C LEU A 84 8.62 -1.69 15.86
N PRO A 85 7.65 -2.61 15.80
CA PRO A 85 7.60 -3.59 14.72
C PRO A 85 7.37 -2.91 13.35
N PRO A 86 7.79 -3.56 12.25
CA PRO A 86 7.49 -3.10 10.91
C PRO A 86 5.99 -2.82 10.72
N PRO A 87 5.60 -1.66 10.17
CA PRO A 87 4.19 -1.30 10.04
C PRO A 87 3.43 -2.26 9.11
N GLN A 88 2.11 -2.24 9.19
CA GLN A 88 1.24 -3.03 8.32
C GLN A 88 0.10 -2.17 7.79
N ILE A 89 -0.39 -2.49 6.59
CA ILE A 89 -1.67 -2.00 6.09
C ILE A 89 -2.70 -3.10 6.27
N LEU A 90 -3.87 -2.71 6.74
CA LEU A 90 -5.01 -3.60 6.89
C LEU A 90 -6.25 -2.94 6.30
N ILE A 91 -6.94 -3.66 5.43
CA ILE A 91 -8.24 -3.26 4.87
C ILE A 91 -9.22 -4.39 5.14
N GLU A 92 -10.31 -4.11 5.84
CA GLU A 92 -11.36 -5.09 6.11
C GLU A 92 -12.66 -4.63 5.46
N LEU A 93 -13.31 -5.54 4.75
CA LEU A 93 -14.61 -5.32 4.15
C LEU A 93 -15.62 -6.24 4.82
N PHE A 94 -16.64 -5.63 5.41
CA PHE A 94 -17.75 -6.30 6.07
C PHE A 94 -18.89 -6.44 5.07
N PHE A 95 -19.47 -7.63 5.01
CA PHE A 95 -20.46 -8.01 4.03
C PHE A 95 -21.79 -8.33 4.70
N GLU A 96 -22.87 -7.99 4.02
CA GLU A 96 -24.21 -8.47 4.30
C GLU A 96 -24.61 -9.39 3.14
N ILE A 97 -24.72 -10.68 3.43
CA ILE A 97 -24.99 -11.74 2.45
C ILE A 97 -26.27 -12.46 2.88
N GLU A 98 -27.28 -12.50 2.01
CA GLU A 98 -28.57 -13.16 2.29
C GLU A 98 -28.50 -14.69 2.15
N ASP A 99 -27.61 -15.20 1.28
CA ASP A 99 -27.39 -16.64 1.11
C ASP A 99 -26.56 -17.19 2.28
N ASP A 100 -27.19 -18.03 3.11
CA ASP A 100 -26.57 -18.62 4.30
C ASP A 100 -25.37 -19.54 3.98
N SER A 101 -25.42 -20.26 2.86
CA SER A 101 -24.33 -21.19 2.48
C SER A 101 -23.09 -20.41 2.09
N LEU A 102 -23.26 -19.31 1.35
CA LEU A 102 -22.18 -18.40 1.00
C LEU A 102 -21.69 -17.61 2.22
N ARG A 103 -22.61 -17.10 3.04
CA ARG A 103 -22.30 -16.35 4.26
C ARG A 103 -21.39 -17.14 5.20
N ALA A 104 -21.66 -18.43 5.38
CA ALA A 104 -20.89 -19.32 6.24
C ALA A 104 -19.40 -19.41 5.86
N LEU A 105 -19.03 -19.20 4.60
CA LEU A 105 -17.62 -19.21 4.15
C LEU A 105 -16.83 -17.97 4.61
N PHE A 106 -17.54 -16.90 4.94
CA PHE A 106 -16.96 -15.60 5.27
C PHE A 106 -17.31 -15.13 6.69
N GLU A 107 -18.18 -15.84 7.40
CA GLU A 107 -18.62 -15.49 8.75
C GLU A 107 -17.68 -16.03 9.82
N GLY A 108 -17.28 -15.16 10.74
CA GLY A 108 -16.48 -15.52 11.90
C GLY A 108 -15.96 -14.29 12.63
N ASN A 109 -14.90 -14.47 13.42
CA ASN A 109 -14.29 -13.42 14.25
C ASN A 109 -12.83 -13.12 13.88
N GLY A 110 -12.42 -13.48 12.67
CA GLY A 110 -11.09 -13.23 12.12
C GLY A 110 -10.75 -11.76 11.90
N ASN A 111 -11.74 -10.85 11.95
CA ASN A 111 -11.51 -9.41 11.85
C ASN A 111 -10.72 -8.82 13.03
N SER A 112 -10.23 -7.59 12.83
CA SER A 112 -9.46 -6.82 13.80
C SER A 112 -10.23 -6.43 15.06
N LEU A 113 -11.57 -6.39 14.98
CA LEU A 113 -12.46 -6.11 16.11
C LEU A 113 -12.73 -7.35 16.96
N LYS A 114 -12.34 -8.55 16.49
CA LYS A 114 -12.61 -9.85 17.13
C LYS A 114 -14.10 -10.10 17.42
N GLN A 115 -14.98 -9.49 16.62
CA GLN A 115 -16.43 -9.62 16.73
C GLN A 115 -16.97 -10.56 15.66
N PRO A 116 -18.06 -11.30 15.92
CA PRO A 116 -18.74 -12.07 14.88
C PRO A 116 -19.21 -11.15 13.76
N ALA A 117 -18.75 -11.39 12.53
CA ALA A 117 -19.15 -10.68 11.33
C ALA A 117 -18.88 -11.52 10.09
N CYS A 118 -19.51 -11.16 8.97
CA CYS A 118 -19.22 -11.72 7.65
C CYS A 118 -18.32 -10.76 6.87
N GLY A 119 -17.24 -11.27 6.26
CA GLY A 119 -16.34 -10.39 5.49
C GLY A 119 -14.98 -10.98 5.16
N ILE A 120 -14.12 -10.10 4.67
CA ILE A 120 -12.73 -10.40 4.33
C ILE A 120 -11.78 -9.36 4.92
N GLN A 121 -10.54 -9.80 5.07
CA GLN A 121 -9.39 -9.01 5.43
C GLN A 121 -8.38 -9.08 4.28
N PHE A 122 -7.86 -7.91 3.90
CA PHE A 122 -6.73 -7.75 3.00
C PHE A 122 -5.60 -7.08 3.77
N LYS A 123 -4.43 -7.70 3.76
CA LYS A 123 -3.30 -7.27 4.60
C LYS A 123 -2.04 -7.13 3.76
N ILE A 124 -1.28 -6.08 4.01
CA ILE A 124 0.10 -5.92 3.54
C ILE A 124 0.97 -5.80 4.78
N SER A 125 1.91 -6.72 4.96
CA SER A 125 2.79 -6.73 6.13
C SER A 125 4.15 -7.32 5.82
N PHE A 126 5.10 -7.09 6.73
CA PHE A 126 6.37 -7.78 6.75
C PHE A 126 6.15 -9.29 6.72
N ASN A 127 6.96 -9.99 5.93
CA ASN A 127 6.93 -11.42 5.79
C ASN A 127 8.02 -12.02 6.67
N ASP A 128 7.60 -12.73 7.71
CA ASP A 128 8.48 -13.32 8.74
C ASP A 128 9.56 -14.25 8.17
N LYS A 129 9.42 -14.73 6.93
CA LYS A 129 10.47 -15.48 6.23
C LYS A 129 11.77 -14.70 6.05
N TYR A 130 11.69 -13.36 6.00
CA TYR A 130 12.83 -12.47 5.84
C TYR A 130 13.38 -11.94 7.18
N GLN A 131 12.95 -12.52 8.31
CA GLN A 131 13.39 -12.05 9.62
C GLN A 131 14.91 -12.11 9.79
N GLY A 132 15.57 -13.11 9.21
CA GLY A 132 17.03 -13.24 9.27
C GLY A 132 17.75 -12.10 8.55
N GLU A 133 17.38 -11.82 7.31
CA GLU A 133 17.91 -10.73 6.50
C GLU A 133 17.61 -9.36 7.13
N TYR A 134 16.43 -9.22 7.72
CA TYR A 134 16.02 -8.01 8.41
C TYR A 134 16.83 -7.75 9.69
N SER A 135 17.11 -8.78 10.50
CA SER A 135 17.99 -8.64 11.67
C SER A 135 19.40 -8.20 11.27
N ILE A 136 19.96 -8.78 10.21
CA ILE A 136 21.28 -8.37 9.67
C ILE A 136 21.25 -6.90 9.22
N LEU A 137 20.17 -6.47 8.58
CA LEU A 137 19.99 -5.08 8.17
C LEU A 137 20.02 -4.11 9.36
N LEU A 138 19.41 -4.49 10.49
CA LEU A 138 19.42 -3.69 11.72
C LEU A 138 20.81 -3.67 12.38
N ASP A 139 21.51 -4.80 12.40
CA ASP A 139 22.81 -4.95 13.05
C ASP A 139 23.96 -4.26 12.30
N ASN A 140 23.82 -4.06 10.98
CA ASN A 140 24.84 -3.41 10.15
C ASN A 140 25.10 -1.94 10.50
N GLY A 141 24.31 -1.33 11.39
CA GLY A 141 24.55 0.01 11.93
C GLY A 141 24.31 1.18 10.97
N ASP A 142 23.93 0.89 9.72
CA ASP A 142 23.53 1.89 8.74
C ASP A 142 22.14 2.45 9.07
N GLU A 143 21.99 3.77 8.94
CA GLU A 143 20.70 4.42 9.17
C GLU A 143 19.66 3.98 8.14
N ILE A 144 18.62 3.27 8.60
CA ILE A 144 17.48 2.87 7.77
C ILE A 144 16.59 4.10 7.53
N LYS A 145 16.56 4.57 6.28
CA LYS A 145 15.83 5.80 5.88
C LYS A 145 14.48 5.53 5.20
N SER A 146 14.13 4.27 4.96
CA SER A 146 12.89 3.87 4.27
C SER A 146 12.45 2.48 4.72
N LEU A 147 11.18 2.15 4.51
CA LEU A 147 10.71 0.79 4.76
C LEU A 147 11.41 -0.22 3.82
N PRO A 148 11.86 -1.37 4.33
CA PRO A 148 12.40 -2.46 3.51
C PRO A 148 11.23 -3.19 2.83
N ILE A 149 10.58 -2.52 1.88
CA ILE A 149 9.35 -2.97 1.22
C ILE A 149 9.53 -4.29 0.46
N GLU A 150 10.77 -4.63 0.09
CA GLU A 150 11.16 -5.91 -0.50
C GLU A 150 10.87 -7.11 0.41
N TYR A 151 10.78 -6.91 1.72
CA TYR A 151 10.46 -7.95 2.70
C TYR A 151 8.98 -8.02 3.04
N TYR A 152 8.14 -7.25 2.35
CA TYR A 152 6.70 -7.25 2.56
C TYR A 152 6.00 -8.15 1.56
N ASP A 153 4.90 -8.75 2.02
CA ASP A 153 3.97 -9.49 1.19
C ASP A 153 2.54 -9.05 1.49
N PHE A 154 1.60 -9.51 0.67
CA PHE A 154 0.18 -9.26 0.88
C PHE A 154 -0.63 -10.54 0.82
N SER A 155 -1.71 -10.58 1.59
CA SER A 155 -2.58 -11.75 1.69
C SER A 155 -4.04 -11.35 1.88
N TRP A 156 -4.91 -12.32 1.60
CA TRP A 156 -6.33 -12.25 1.91
C TRP A 156 -6.67 -13.33 2.93
N SER A 157 -7.61 -13.02 3.80
CA SER A 157 -8.26 -13.98 4.67
C SER A 157 -9.73 -13.65 4.82
N SER A 158 -10.57 -14.64 5.13
CA SER A 158 -11.97 -14.38 5.50
C SER A 158 -12.11 -14.17 7.01
N PHE A 159 -13.24 -13.62 7.47
CA PHE A 159 -13.49 -13.58 8.91
C PHE A 159 -13.72 -14.97 9.51
N ALA A 160 -13.96 -15.99 8.68
CA ALA A 160 -13.93 -17.40 9.07
C ALA A 160 -12.50 -17.95 9.32
N ARG A 161 -11.46 -17.09 9.20
CA ARG A 161 -10.03 -17.44 9.34
C ARG A 161 -9.52 -18.39 8.26
N ASP A 162 -10.10 -18.31 7.05
CA ASP A 162 -9.56 -19.00 5.88
C ASP A 162 -8.59 -18.08 5.14
N ASP A 163 -7.29 -18.36 5.26
CA ASP A 163 -6.20 -17.59 4.62
C ASP A 163 -5.93 -18.01 3.16
N ARG A 164 -6.71 -18.96 2.62
CA ARG A 164 -6.58 -19.42 1.22
C ARG A 164 -7.45 -18.62 0.26
N ILE A 165 -8.11 -17.59 0.75
CA ILE A 165 -8.97 -16.69 -0.03
C ILE A 165 -8.14 -16.05 -1.14
N THR A 166 -8.74 -15.95 -2.32
CA THR A 166 -8.17 -15.19 -3.43
C THR A 166 -9.21 -14.24 -3.98
N PRO A 167 -8.82 -13.18 -4.72
CA PRO A 167 -9.78 -12.29 -5.37
C PRO A 167 -10.85 -12.99 -6.22
N LYS A 168 -10.56 -14.20 -6.73
CA LYS A 168 -11.51 -15.01 -7.48
C LYS A 168 -12.63 -15.57 -6.60
N SER A 169 -12.32 -16.01 -5.37
CA SER A 169 -13.28 -16.61 -4.45
C SER A 169 -14.17 -15.60 -3.73
N ILE A 170 -13.81 -14.31 -3.73
CA ILE A 170 -14.63 -13.24 -3.14
C ILE A 170 -15.93 -13.06 -3.96
N PRO A 171 -17.12 -13.06 -3.32
CA PRO A 171 -18.41 -12.99 -4.03
C PRO A 171 -18.72 -11.61 -4.60
N PHE A 172 -17.99 -10.58 -4.17
CA PHE A 172 -18.07 -9.23 -4.71
C PHE A 172 -17.01 -9.01 -5.78
N LYS A 173 -17.43 -8.37 -6.89
CA LYS A 173 -16.52 -7.82 -7.90
C LYS A 173 -16.70 -6.32 -7.95
N SER A 174 -15.62 -5.60 -8.23
CA SER A 174 -15.63 -4.15 -8.34
C SER A 174 -15.12 -3.71 -9.70
N ALA A 175 -15.70 -2.64 -10.22
CA ALA A 175 -15.20 -1.89 -11.36
C ALA A 175 -14.91 -0.47 -10.87
N LEU A 176 -13.68 0.00 -11.08
CA LEU A 176 -13.25 1.35 -10.72
C LEU A 176 -13.11 2.15 -12.01
N ILE A 177 -13.92 3.20 -12.17
CA ILE A 177 -13.88 4.08 -13.33
C ILE A 177 -13.11 5.33 -12.92
N ASP A 178 -11.92 5.51 -13.50
CA ASP A 178 -11.09 6.68 -13.33
C ASP A 178 -10.75 7.25 -14.71
N SER A 179 -11.25 8.45 -15.00
CA SER A 179 -10.99 9.16 -16.26
C SER A 179 -9.70 9.98 -16.23
N SER A 180 -8.98 10.01 -15.11
CA SER A 180 -7.77 10.83 -14.94
C SER A 180 -6.46 10.09 -15.26
N SER A 181 -6.48 8.76 -15.35
CA SER A 181 -5.28 7.94 -15.45
C SER A 181 -4.90 7.58 -16.89
N ILE A 182 -3.97 8.33 -17.49
CA ILE A 182 -3.23 7.96 -18.72
C ILE A 182 -1.90 7.29 -18.29
N ARG A 183 -1.91 6.03 -17.87
CA ARG A 183 -0.66 5.28 -17.59
C ARG A 183 -0.71 3.86 -18.10
N TYR A 184 -0.78 3.72 -19.43
CA TYR A 184 -0.45 2.46 -20.09
C TYR A 184 1.08 2.42 -20.30
N GLN A 185 1.81 1.56 -19.57
CA GLN A 185 3.10 1.09 -20.09
C GLN A 185 2.81 -0.22 -20.84
N THR A 186 3.40 -0.35 -22.02
CA THR A 186 3.09 -1.42 -22.99
C THR A 186 3.72 -2.75 -22.58
N GLY A 187 3.13 -3.88 -23.00
CA GLY A 187 3.64 -5.23 -22.70
C GLY A 187 5.08 -5.51 -23.18
N SER A 188 5.58 -4.74 -24.14
CA SER A 188 6.98 -4.73 -24.58
C SER A 188 7.95 -4.37 -23.44
N ASP A 189 7.57 -3.40 -22.61
CA ASP A 189 8.45 -2.84 -21.58
C ASP A 189 8.63 -3.84 -20.44
N ILE A 190 7.57 -4.60 -20.15
CA ILE A 190 7.57 -5.72 -19.19
C ILE A 190 8.49 -6.84 -19.66
N TYR A 191 8.46 -7.17 -20.96
CA TYR A 191 9.30 -8.21 -21.54
C TYR A 191 10.79 -7.81 -21.54
N ILE A 192 11.11 -6.58 -21.95
CA ILE A 192 12.47 -6.03 -21.93
C ILE A 192 13.02 -5.94 -20.50
N SER A 193 12.23 -5.45 -19.53
CA SER A 193 12.65 -5.39 -18.12
C SER A 193 12.94 -6.77 -17.54
N ARG A 194 12.19 -7.81 -17.95
CA ARG A 194 12.44 -9.19 -17.54
C ARG A 194 13.76 -9.73 -18.09
N ILE A 195 14.02 -9.54 -19.38
CA ILE A 195 15.30 -9.93 -20.00
C ILE A 195 16.46 -9.27 -19.26
N ILE A 196 16.38 -7.96 -19.03
CA ILE A 196 17.43 -7.22 -18.32
C ILE A 196 17.68 -7.82 -16.94
N ARG A 197 16.62 -8.12 -16.16
CA ARG A 197 16.75 -8.74 -14.83
C ARG A 197 17.37 -10.13 -14.85
N ASP A 198 17.06 -10.95 -15.84
CA ASP A 198 17.58 -12.31 -15.95
C ASP A 198 19.10 -12.32 -16.24
N PHE A 199 19.63 -11.24 -16.82
CA PHE A 199 21.07 -11.04 -17.05
C PHE A 199 21.82 -10.29 -15.93
N LEU A 200 21.12 -9.75 -14.93
CA LEU A 200 21.73 -9.01 -13.82
C LEU A 200 22.03 -9.94 -12.64
N SER A 201 23.30 -9.98 -12.21
CA SER A 201 23.70 -10.58 -10.93
C SER A 201 23.15 -9.77 -9.76
N ASP A 202 23.08 -10.37 -8.57
CA ASP A 202 22.61 -9.66 -7.38
C ASP A 202 23.50 -8.46 -7.02
N GLN A 203 24.80 -8.55 -7.32
CA GLN A 203 25.72 -7.42 -7.18
C GLN A 203 25.37 -6.26 -8.13
N HIS A 204 25.00 -6.55 -9.38
CA HIS A 204 24.54 -5.51 -10.32
C HIS A 204 23.20 -4.88 -9.87
N LYS A 205 22.27 -5.68 -9.35
CA LYS A 205 20.99 -5.17 -8.81
C LYS A 205 21.20 -4.19 -7.65
N VAL A 206 22.14 -4.50 -6.76
CA VAL A 206 22.53 -3.61 -5.65
C VAL A 206 23.17 -2.32 -6.18
N GLN A 207 24.08 -2.41 -7.15
CA GLN A 207 24.72 -1.24 -7.77
C GLN A 207 23.72 -0.32 -8.48
N ILE A 208 22.79 -0.90 -9.24
CA ILE A 208 21.71 -0.16 -9.92
C ILE A 208 20.83 0.51 -8.87
N SER A 209 20.41 -0.21 -7.83
CA SER A 209 19.60 0.35 -6.74
C SER A 209 20.32 1.52 -6.04
N GLN A 210 21.63 1.42 -5.81
CA GLN A 210 22.43 2.52 -5.26
C GLN A 210 22.53 3.71 -6.22
N ALA A 211 22.73 3.47 -7.52
CA ALA A 211 22.74 4.52 -8.52
C ALA A 211 21.40 5.26 -8.58
N HIS A 212 20.28 4.54 -8.49
CA HIS A 212 18.94 5.12 -8.38
C HIS A 212 18.79 6.01 -7.15
N ARG A 213 19.24 5.55 -5.97
CA ARG A 213 19.20 6.37 -4.75
C ARG A 213 20.03 7.65 -4.91
N LYS A 214 21.24 7.54 -5.48
CA LYS A 214 22.11 8.71 -5.75
C LYS A 214 21.44 9.72 -6.68
N LEU A 215 20.74 9.26 -7.73
CA LEU A 215 20.02 10.15 -8.64
C LEU A 215 18.89 10.90 -7.94
N ARG A 216 18.12 10.22 -7.06
CA ARG A 216 17.07 10.88 -6.27
C ARG A 216 17.66 11.96 -5.36
N ASP A 217 18.78 11.67 -4.71
CA ASP A 217 19.46 12.60 -3.82
C ASP A 217 20.08 13.79 -4.56
N LEU A 218 20.64 13.56 -5.76
CA LEU A 218 21.16 14.61 -6.63
C LEU A 218 20.04 15.54 -7.10
N PHE A 219 18.92 14.98 -7.58
CA PHE A 219 17.78 15.76 -8.02
C PHE A 219 17.19 16.61 -6.90
N ALA A 220 17.08 16.07 -5.69
CA ALA A 220 16.60 16.84 -4.53
C ALA A 220 17.52 18.00 -4.13
N LYS A 221 18.81 17.93 -4.50
CA LYS A 221 19.82 18.96 -4.21
C LYS A 221 19.99 20.01 -5.30
N GLU A 222 19.36 19.83 -6.47
CA GLU A 222 19.42 20.82 -7.54
C GLU A 222 18.76 22.14 -7.12
N ASP A 223 19.44 23.26 -7.35
CA ASP A 223 18.97 24.59 -6.94
C ASP A 223 17.62 24.95 -7.57
N ALA A 224 17.38 24.48 -8.81
CA ALA A 224 16.09 24.62 -9.48
C ALA A 224 14.97 23.89 -8.74
N ILE A 225 15.23 22.69 -8.21
CA ILE A 225 14.23 21.91 -7.48
C ILE A 225 14.00 22.48 -6.09
N ILE A 226 15.06 22.92 -5.40
CA ILE A 226 14.96 23.59 -4.10
C ILE A 226 14.15 24.89 -4.24
N SER A 227 14.37 25.68 -5.29
CA SER A 227 13.64 26.93 -5.51
C SER A 227 12.15 26.69 -5.81
N VAL A 228 11.84 25.73 -6.67
CA VAL A 228 10.45 25.32 -6.96
C VAL A 228 9.75 24.80 -5.70
N ASN A 229 10.40 23.95 -4.90
CA ASN A 229 9.81 23.42 -3.67
C ASN A 229 9.54 24.52 -2.64
N LYS A 230 10.42 25.53 -2.55
CA LYS A 230 10.17 26.72 -1.72
C LYS A 230 8.96 27.52 -2.22
N GLU A 231 8.83 27.73 -3.52
CA GLU A 231 7.70 28.47 -4.10
C GLU A 231 6.36 27.73 -3.90
N LEU A 232 6.34 26.40 -4.11
CA LEU A 232 5.16 25.56 -3.88
C LEU A 232 4.67 25.65 -2.43
N GLN A 233 5.60 25.69 -1.47
CA GLN A 233 5.27 25.81 -0.06
C GLN A 233 4.75 27.21 0.31
N GLN A 234 5.21 28.26 -0.37
CA GLN A 234 4.73 29.64 -0.17
C GLN A 234 3.33 29.88 -0.76
N LYS A 235 2.96 29.16 -1.82
CA LYS A 235 1.65 29.32 -2.50
C LYS A 235 0.46 28.72 -1.75
N GLY A 236 0.68 28.09 -0.60
CA GLY A 236 -0.40 27.62 0.28
C GLY A 236 -1.36 26.62 -0.37
N ILE A 237 -0.85 25.79 -1.29
CA ILE A 237 -1.65 24.84 -2.07
C ILE A 237 -2.29 23.76 -1.17
N SER A 238 -1.64 23.43 -0.06
CA SER A 238 -2.14 22.52 0.98
C SER A 238 -1.54 22.95 2.32
N ASP A 239 -2.23 22.61 3.42
CA ASP A 239 -1.70 22.76 4.79
C ASP A 239 -0.52 21.81 5.05
N LYS A 240 -0.31 20.83 4.16
CA LYS A 240 0.80 19.87 4.22
C LYS A 240 1.99 20.35 3.40
N LYS A 241 3.19 19.94 3.82
CA LYS A 241 4.42 20.19 3.05
C LYS A 241 4.37 19.42 1.73
N ILE A 242 4.31 20.15 0.62
CA ILE A 242 4.36 19.61 -0.74
C ILE A 242 5.78 19.77 -1.26
N GLU A 243 6.36 18.68 -1.75
CA GLU A 243 7.66 18.68 -2.41
C GLU A 243 7.58 17.91 -3.72
N LEU A 244 8.20 18.49 -4.74
CA LEU A 244 8.46 17.86 -6.01
C LEU A 244 9.69 16.97 -5.84
N SER A 245 9.51 15.69 -6.15
CA SER A 245 10.55 14.67 -6.06
C SER A 245 10.47 13.75 -7.26
N ILE A 246 11.58 13.07 -7.55
CA ILE A 246 11.60 12.01 -8.55
C ILE A 246 11.04 10.72 -7.94
N ASP A 247 9.97 10.19 -8.54
CA ASP A 247 9.47 8.85 -8.28
C ASP A 247 10.19 7.85 -9.20
N LEU A 248 11.18 7.15 -8.64
CA LEU A 248 11.90 6.07 -9.31
C LEU A 248 11.49 4.75 -8.66
N SER A 249 10.36 4.20 -9.09
CA SER A 249 10.01 2.82 -8.78
C SER A 249 11.12 1.90 -9.33
N THR A 250 11.81 1.19 -8.45
CA THR A 250 12.91 0.27 -8.79
C THR A 250 12.46 -0.94 -9.62
N LYS A 251 11.16 -1.04 -9.93
CA LYS A 251 10.56 -2.10 -10.75
C LYS A 251 10.56 -1.81 -12.25
N SER A 252 11.05 -0.66 -12.69
CA SER A 252 11.23 -0.35 -14.13
C SER A 252 12.70 -0.43 -14.58
N ALA A 253 13.63 -0.65 -13.65
CA ALA A 253 15.03 -0.92 -13.92
C ALA A 253 15.30 -2.43 -13.96
#